data_AF-A0A8T5K1Q2-F1
#
_entry.id   AF-A0A8T5K1Q2-F1
#
_cell.length_a   1.000
_cell.length_b   1.000
_cell.length_c   1.000
_cell.angle_alpha   90.00
_cell.angle_beta   90.00
_cell.angle_gamma   90.00
#
_symmetry.space_group_name_H-M   'P 1'
#
loop_
_entity.id
_entity.type
_entity.pdbx_description
1 polymer ?
#
loop_
_entity_poly.entity_id
_entity_poly.type
_entity_poly.pdbx_seq_one_letter_code
_entity_poly.pdbx_strand_id
1 'polypeptide(L)'
;METQDFCKLMAKEIEKDDLKTKKQIADLRDSLIKKHRPNTIPSLVEIMTYLPRGSYNFVIKPTRTMSGVSPVALMTKPIPCPHGRCTYCPGGPNSQFGNVPQSYTGGEPATMRAIRNNYDPYLQVFNRLEHYVLLGHSVDKIELIVMGGTFTAFDKEYQEEFIKYSFKAMNDFSKLFFEEDGTLDYPKFKKFFELPAKDFQSEERTKKIHKKLLEMKGECELKTEQEKNESVKVRCVALCIETKPDWGLLEHGNQILKLGCTRVELGIQSVYEEVIKKVNRGHTIKDTIDSIRILKDLGFKISAHYMPGLPLTDKKKDLEGMKQLFSDEDYRPDMLKIYPTMVSKGTPLYLDYKKGNFKPLTADSAAEIIAEFKESVPEYCRIQRIQRDVPTKQWEAGVELTNFRQYLFQKHKPKCKCIRCREPRKREINWDKVEIKINEYGASNGTEYFISAEDTENDLIIGFIRMRFPSESLREEITTSSAIIRELHVYGVATNIGAEGSVQHKGFGKKLLKKAEEIAKQNKKNKMIIISGIGVKKYYYNLGYEKEGPYVTKSLE
;
A
#
# COMPACT_ATOMS: atom_id res chain seq x y z
N MET A 1 19.25 -32.41 18.06
CA MET A 1 18.30 -33.06 17.12
C MET A 1 18.27 -32.24 15.84
N GLU A 2 18.29 -32.87 14.67
CA GLU A 2 18.15 -32.13 13.41
C GLU A 2 16.82 -31.36 13.37
N THR A 3 16.87 -30.11 12.92
CA THR A 3 15.70 -29.20 12.92
C THR A 3 14.53 -29.77 12.13
N GLN A 4 14.81 -30.50 11.04
CA GLN A 4 13.78 -31.15 10.23
C GLN A 4 13.05 -32.26 10.97
N ASP A 5 13.78 -33.07 11.73
CA ASP A 5 13.17 -34.15 12.50
C ASP A 5 12.37 -33.61 13.68
N PHE A 6 12.81 -32.48 14.26
CA PHE A 6 12.02 -31.73 15.22
C PHE A 6 10.71 -31.21 14.60
N CYS A 7 10.74 -30.66 13.38
CA CYS A 7 9.52 -30.21 12.70
C CYS A 7 8.55 -31.36 12.38
N LYS A 8 9.06 -32.55 11.99
CA LYS A 8 8.22 -33.75 11.79
C LYS A 8 7.58 -34.20 13.11
N LEU A 9 8.35 -34.21 14.21
CA LEU A 9 7.83 -34.51 15.54
C LEU A 9 6.73 -33.53 15.94
N MET A 10 6.98 -32.22 15.76
CA MET A 10 5.99 -31.18 16.00
C MET A 10 4.70 -31.43 15.20
N ALA A 11 4.81 -31.68 13.90
CA ALA A 11 3.64 -31.94 13.05
C ALA A 11 2.82 -33.14 13.54
N LYS A 12 3.50 -34.23 13.91
CA LYS A 12 2.85 -35.44 14.43
C LYS A 12 2.09 -35.18 15.74
N GLU A 13 2.69 -34.47 16.70
CA GLU A 13 2.02 -34.14 17.97
C GLU A 13 0.88 -33.14 17.77
N ILE A 14 1.03 -32.16 16.85
CA ILE A 14 -0.05 -31.22 16.50
C ILE A 14 -1.27 -31.97 15.94
N GLU A 15 -1.06 -32.93 15.04
CA GLU A 15 -2.12 -33.75 14.45
C GLU A 15 -2.75 -34.69 15.47
N LYS A 16 -1.93 -35.30 16.33
CA LYS A 16 -2.40 -36.21 17.38
C LYS A 16 -3.30 -35.49 18.39
N ASP A 17 -2.94 -34.28 18.79
CA ASP A 17 -3.67 -33.51 19.80
C ASP A 17 -4.68 -32.50 19.19
N ASP A 18 -4.86 -32.53 17.85
CA ASP A 18 -5.75 -31.64 17.07
C ASP A 18 -5.59 -30.15 17.42
N LEU A 19 -4.35 -29.68 17.53
CA LEU A 19 -4.05 -28.30 17.97
C LEU A 19 -4.35 -27.27 16.87
N LYS A 20 -5.48 -26.58 16.98
CA LYS A 20 -5.96 -25.65 15.93
C LYS A 20 -5.58 -24.19 16.12
N THR A 21 -5.02 -23.81 17.27
CA THR A 21 -4.67 -22.41 17.55
C THR A 21 -3.17 -22.16 17.54
N LYS A 22 -2.80 -20.95 17.12
CA LYS A 22 -1.41 -20.46 17.17
C LYS A 22 -0.80 -20.59 18.57
N LYS A 23 -1.60 -20.34 19.62
CA LYS A 23 -1.13 -20.37 21.01
C LYS A 23 -0.80 -21.80 21.42
N GLN A 24 -1.70 -22.75 21.20
CA GLN A 24 -1.47 -24.17 21.50
C GLN A 24 -0.21 -24.70 20.82
N ILE A 25 -0.02 -24.39 19.53
CA ILE A 25 1.15 -24.84 18.77
C ILE A 25 2.44 -24.20 19.28
N ALA A 26 2.40 -22.92 19.67
CA ALA A 26 3.56 -22.24 20.26
C ALA A 26 3.92 -22.83 21.63
N ASP A 27 2.93 -23.09 22.47
CA ASP A 27 3.12 -23.68 23.81
C ASP A 27 3.71 -25.10 23.71
N LEU A 28 3.18 -25.93 22.79
CA LEU A 28 3.75 -27.25 22.49
C LEU A 28 5.19 -27.15 22.00
N ARG A 29 5.47 -26.23 21.08
CA ARG A 29 6.81 -26.01 20.53
C ARG A 29 7.80 -25.68 21.64
N ASP A 30 7.45 -24.75 22.51
CA ASP A 30 8.33 -24.28 23.58
C ASP A 30 8.57 -25.38 24.63
N SER A 31 7.58 -26.25 24.86
CA SER A 31 7.72 -27.47 25.67
C SER A 31 8.69 -28.49 25.04
N LEU A 32 8.50 -28.82 23.75
CA LEU A 32 9.32 -29.81 23.06
C LEU A 32 10.75 -29.34 22.80
N ILE A 33 10.98 -28.03 22.60
CA ILE A 33 12.34 -27.45 22.48
C ILE A 33 13.18 -27.78 23.73
N LYS A 34 12.60 -27.64 24.93
CA LYS A 34 13.31 -27.94 26.19
C LYS A 34 13.73 -29.41 26.28
N LYS A 35 12.90 -30.32 25.80
CA LYS A 35 13.11 -31.77 25.85
C LYS A 35 14.10 -32.26 24.80
N HIS A 36 14.00 -31.75 23.57
CA HIS A 36 14.68 -32.34 22.41
C HIS A 36 15.86 -31.52 21.86
N ARG A 37 16.00 -30.26 22.28
CA ARG A 37 17.13 -29.35 21.96
C ARG A 37 17.53 -29.43 20.47
N PRO A 38 16.69 -28.91 19.56
CA PRO A 38 17.01 -28.90 18.14
C PRO A 38 18.23 -28.02 17.85
N ASN A 39 18.98 -28.32 16.79
CA ASN A 39 20.19 -27.58 16.40
C ASN A 39 19.87 -26.09 16.14
N THR A 40 18.71 -25.82 15.55
CA THR A 40 18.15 -24.48 15.35
C THR A 40 16.68 -24.48 15.77
N ILE A 41 16.21 -23.39 16.37
CA ILE A 41 14.79 -23.24 16.73
C ILE A 41 13.99 -22.92 15.46
N PRO A 42 13.08 -23.80 15.00
CA PRO A 42 12.28 -23.51 13.82
C PRO A 42 11.20 -22.48 14.12
N SER A 43 10.95 -21.64 13.13
CA SER A 43 9.80 -20.75 13.08
C SER A 43 8.50 -21.54 12.95
N LEU A 44 7.39 -20.91 13.35
CA LEU A 44 6.06 -21.49 13.13
C LEU A 44 5.80 -21.76 11.64
N VAL A 45 6.33 -20.93 10.73
CA VAL A 45 6.16 -21.15 9.28
C VAL A 45 6.82 -22.46 8.85
N GLU A 46 8.04 -22.73 9.32
CA GLU A 46 8.76 -23.98 9.02
C GLU A 46 7.96 -25.19 9.49
N ILE A 47 7.47 -25.17 10.73
CA ILE A 47 6.64 -26.25 11.29
C ILE A 47 5.37 -26.45 10.45
N MET A 48 4.68 -25.35 10.12
CA MET A 48 3.43 -25.40 9.35
C MET A 48 3.58 -26.02 7.96
N THR A 49 4.78 -25.98 7.36
CA THR A 49 4.98 -26.61 6.04
C THR A 49 4.94 -28.14 6.06
N TYR A 50 5.08 -28.75 7.24
CA TYR A 50 4.95 -30.20 7.43
C TYR A 50 3.49 -30.64 7.62
N LEU A 51 2.57 -29.72 7.86
CA LEU A 51 1.15 -30.01 8.08
C LEU A 51 0.32 -29.93 6.78
N PRO A 52 -0.84 -30.59 6.72
CA PRO A 52 -1.87 -30.32 5.71
C PRO A 52 -2.60 -29.03 6.06
N ARG A 53 -2.49 -27.99 5.23
CA ARG A 53 -2.99 -26.64 5.58
C ARG A 53 -4.48 -26.56 5.92
N GLY A 54 -5.33 -27.41 5.32
CA GLY A 54 -6.78 -27.35 5.47
C GLY A 54 -7.24 -27.24 6.93
N SER A 55 -6.81 -28.17 7.78
CA SER A 55 -7.19 -28.23 9.19
C SER A 55 -6.54 -27.15 10.07
N TYR A 56 -5.55 -26.40 9.55
CA TYR A 56 -4.71 -25.48 10.32
C TYR A 56 -4.63 -24.09 9.67
N ASN A 57 -5.79 -23.50 9.39
CA ASN A 57 -5.93 -22.20 8.71
C ASN A 57 -5.94 -20.99 9.68
N PHE A 58 -4.87 -20.80 10.45
CA PHE A 58 -4.70 -19.59 11.27
C PHE A 58 -3.58 -18.69 10.77
N VAL A 59 -3.71 -17.39 11.07
CA VAL A 59 -2.75 -16.36 10.70
C VAL A 59 -1.54 -16.41 11.64
N ILE A 60 -0.34 -16.67 11.10
CA ILE A 60 0.89 -16.80 11.89
C ILE A 60 1.38 -15.43 12.38
N LYS A 61 1.34 -14.41 11.52
CA LYS A 61 1.68 -13.02 11.86
C LYS A 61 0.49 -12.12 11.55
N PRO A 62 0.07 -11.21 12.43
CA PRO A 62 -1.09 -10.36 12.17
C PRO A 62 -0.91 -9.55 10.88
N THR A 63 -2.00 -9.42 10.11
CA THR A 63 -2.04 -8.58 8.91
C THR A 63 -1.91 -7.11 9.31
N ARG A 64 -1.24 -6.30 8.47
CA ARG A 64 -1.15 -4.85 8.66
C ARG A 64 -2.38 -4.10 8.11
N THR A 65 -3.27 -4.80 7.39
CA THR A 65 -4.45 -4.27 6.70
C THR A 65 -5.72 -4.90 7.27
N MET A 66 -6.73 -4.06 7.52
CA MET A 66 -8.04 -4.51 8.02
C MET A 66 -9.04 -4.83 6.91
N SER A 67 -8.86 -4.26 5.72
CA SER A 67 -9.79 -4.38 4.59
C SER A 67 -9.80 -5.77 3.93
N GLY A 68 -8.97 -6.70 4.42
CA GLY A 68 -8.71 -7.97 3.75
C GLY A 68 -7.93 -7.83 2.43
N VAL A 69 -7.35 -6.64 2.17
CA VAL A 69 -6.51 -6.38 1.00
C VAL A 69 -5.04 -6.54 1.38
N SER A 70 -4.33 -7.39 0.64
CA SER A 70 -2.92 -7.72 0.88
C SER A 70 -2.00 -6.86 0.00
N PRO A 71 -1.14 -6.02 0.59
CA PRO A 71 -0.26 -5.15 -0.20
C PRO A 71 0.91 -5.92 -0.80
N VAL A 72 1.07 -5.90 -2.11
CA VAL A 72 2.21 -6.49 -2.83
C VAL A 72 3.08 -5.34 -3.33
N ALA A 73 4.07 -4.99 -2.52
CA ALA A 73 4.98 -3.89 -2.80
C ALA A 73 6.17 -4.39 -3.63
N LEU A 74 6.30 -3.86 -4.85
CA LEU A 74 7.28 -4.21 -5.86
C LEU A 74 8.30 -3.08 -6.00
N MET A 75 9.56 -3.42 -6.25
CA MET A 75 10.58 -2.44 -6.63
C MET A 75 10.91 -2.59 -8.11
N THR A 76 11.05 -1.44 -8.77
CA THR A 76 11.55 -1.34 -10.14
C THR A 76 13.06 -1.61 -10.18
N LYS A 77 13.61 -1.78 -11.38
CA LYS A 77 15.06 -1.80 -11.57
C LYS A 77 15.70 -0.50 -11.02
N PRO A 78 16.95 -0.56 -10.54
CA PRO A 78 17.73 0.63 -10.20
C PRO A 78 17.99 1.47 -11.45
N ILE A 79 17.14 2.46 -11.70
CA ILE A 79 17.27 3.43 -12.80
C ILE A 79 17.50 4.81 -12.16
N PRO A 80 18.48 5.59 -12.65
CA PRO A 80 18.78 6.89 -12.06
C PRO A 80 17.64 7.88 -12.31
N CYS A 81 17.47 8.84 -11.40
CA CYS A 81 16.56 9.95 -11.60
C CYS A 81 17.05 10.89 -12.73
N PRO A 82 16.16 11.34 -13.64
CA PRO A 82 16.56 12.24 -14.73
C PRO A 82 17.19 13.56 -14.26
N HIS A 83 16.69 14.13 -13.15
CA HIS A 83 17.19 15.38 -12.57
C HIS A 83 18.48 15.23 -11.73
N GLY A 84 19.01 14.01 -11.61
CA GLY A 84 20.10 13.69 -10.69
C GLY A 84 19.61 13.34 -9.27
N ARG A 85 20.48 13.54 -8.27
CA ARG A 85 20.28 13.05 -6.90
C ARG A 85 19.85 14.16 -5.95
N CYS A 86 18.78 13.93 -5.20
CA CYS A 86 18.37 14.82 -4.11
C CYS A 86 19.35 14.76 -2.92
N THR A 87 19.51 15.86 -2.20
CA THR A 87 20.49 16.06 -1.12
C THR A 87 20.41 15.01 0.00
N TYR A 88 19.22 14.51 0.33
CA TYR A 88 18.98 13.54 1.41
C TYR A 88 18.79 12.10 0.92
N CYS A 89 18.83 11.85 -0.39
CA CYS A 89 18.41 10.57 -0.95
C CYS A 89 19.50 9.50 -0.81
N PRO A 90 19.30 8.42 -0.02
CA PRO A 90 20.38 7.50 0.35
C PRO A 90 20.82 6.56 -0.79
N GLY A 91 19.87 6.11 -1.61
CA GLY A 91 20.07 5.09 -2.65
C GLY A 91 20.23 5.63 -4.07
N GLY A 92 20.01 4.71 -5.02
CA GLY A 92 20.19 4.92 -6.45
C GLY A 92 21.31 4.01 -7.01
N PRO A 93 21.42 3.91 -8.34
CA PRO A 93 22.55 3.24 -8.99
C PRO A 93 23.89 3.80 -8.50
N ASN A 94 24.87 2.92 -8.30
CA ASN A 94 26.21 3.27 -7.81
C ASN A 94 26.23 4.03 -6.46
N SER A 95 25.19 3.89 -5.64
CA SER A 95 25.21 4.41 -4.27
C SER A 95 26.15 3.58 -3.38
N GLN A 96 26.40 4.03 -2.16
CA GLN A 96 27.14 3.24 -1.16
C GLN A 96 26.49 1.88 -0.83
N PHE A 97 25.20 1.72 -1.17
CA PHE A 97 24.44 0.49 -0.99
C PHE A 97 24.42 -0.38 -2.25
N GLY A 98 25.23 -0.04 -3.25
CA GLY A 98 25.25 -0.67 -4.57
C GLY A 98 24.08 -0.21 -5.45
N ASN A 99 23.68 -1.07 -6.38
CA ASN A 99 22.60 -0.82 -7.32
C ASN A 99 21.25 -1.14 -6.69
N VAL A 100 20.68 -0.13 -6.04
CA VAL A 100 19.36 -0.19 -5.39
C VAL A 100 18.44 0.90 -5.95
N PRO A 101 17.11 0.71 -5.93
CA PRO A 101 16.16 1.71 -6.38
C PRO A 101 16.35 3.06 -5.65
N GLN A 102 15.98 4.15 -6.33
CA GLN A 102 16.16 5.48 -5.78
C GLN A 102 15.52 5.61 -4.40
N SER A 103 16.21 6.28 -3.50
CA SER A 103 15.82 6.47 -2.10
C SER A 103 15.93 5.22 -1.23
N TYR A 104 16.15 4.01 -1.72
CA TYR A 104 16.23 2.79 -0.89
C TYR A 104 17.67 2.41 -0.54
N THR A 105 17.86 1.60 0.50
CA THR A 105 19.19 1.21 1.01
C THR A 105 19.52 -0.25 0.74
N GLY A 106 18.59 -1.03 0.20
CA GLY A 106 18.76 -2.48 0.02
C GLY A 106 18.37 -3.32 1.23
N GLY A 107 18.30 -2.72 2.43
CA GLY A 107 18.00 -3.42 3.68
C GLY A 107 16.52 -3.52 3.99
N GLU A 108 15.66 -2.81 3.25
CA GLU A 108 14.22 -2.87 3.48
C GLU A 108 13.66 -4.23 2.98
N PRO A 109 12.67 -4.83 3.67
CA PRO A 109 12.14 -6.15 3.30
C PRO A 109 11.64 -6.27 1.85
N ALA A 110 11.14 -5.17 1.27
CA ALA A 110 10.74 -5.14 -0.14
C ALA A 110 11.94 -5.04 -1.08
N THR A 111 12.95 -4.23 -0.76
CA THR A 111 14.18 -4.11 -1.56
C THR A 111 14.97 -5.41 -1.56
N MET A 112 15.17 -6.05 -0.40
CA MET A 112 15.83 -7.36 -0.33
C MET A 112 15.12 -8.41 -1.18
N ARG A 113 13.78 -8.38 -1.21
CA ARG A 113 12.98 -9.27 -2.06
C ARG A 113 13.21 -8.99 -3.53
N ALA A 114 13.26 -7.71 -3.91
CA ALA A 114 13.49 -7.32 -5.29
C ALA A 114 14.89 -7.71 -5.77
N ILE A 115 15.93 -7.47 -4.95
CA ILE A 115 17.29 -7.92 -5.22
C ILE A 115 17.31 -9.44 -5.44
N ARG A 116 16.72 -10.21 -4.52
CA ARG A 116 16.65 -11.67 -4.65
C ARG A 116 15.93 -12.12 -5.92
N ASN A 117 14.98 -11.35 -6.44
CA ASN A 117 14.21 -11.68 -7.63
C ASN A 117 14.69 -10.88 -8.87
N ASN A 118 15.91 -10.34 -8.85
CA ASN A 118 16.52 -9.61 -9.96
C ASN A 118 15.65 -8.45 -10.49
N TYR A 119 14.85 -7.84 -9.62
CA TYR A 119 13.86 -6.81 -9.95
C TYR A 119 12.83 -7.22 -11.02
N ASP A 120 12.66 -8.53 -11.27
CA ASP A 120 11.65 -9.05 -12.18
C ASP A 120 10.26 -9.00 -11.52
N PRO A 121 9.26 -8.33 -12.12
CA PRO A 121 7.93 -8.19 -11.53
C PRO A 121 7.23 -9.53 -11.31
N TYR A 122 7.39 -10.48 -12.24
CA TYR A 122 6.72 -11.79 -12.19
C TYR A 122 7.22 -12.59 -10.99
N LEU A 123 8.55 -12.66 -10.84
CA LEU A 123 9.21 -13.34 -9.72
C LEU A 123 8.89 -12.66 -8.37
N GLN A 124 8.91 -11.32 -8.32
CA GLN A 124 8.59 -10.57 -7.11
C GLN A 124 7.16 -10.83 -6.62
N VAL A 125 6.17 -10.84 -7.53
CA VAL A 125 4.77 -11.13 -7.20
C VAL A 125 4.62 -12.56 -6.70
N PHE A 126 5.11 -13.57 -7.44
CA PHE A 126 5.05 -14.98 -7.01
C PHE A 126 5.68 -15.18 -5.64
N ASN A 127 6.86 -14.61 -5.40
CA ASN A 127 7.53 -14.74 -4.11
C ASN A 127 6.76 -14.03 -2.97
N ARG A 128 6.05 -12.93 -3.26
CA ARG A 128 5.22 -12.26 -2.25
C ARG A 128 3.95 -13.03 -1.93
N LEU A 129 3.31 -13.61 -2.95
CA LEU A 129 2.12 -14.46 -2.79
C LEU A 129 2.46 -15.76 -2.06
N GLU A 130 3.58 -16.41 -2.38
CA GLU A 130 4.12 -17.56 -1.64
C GLU A 130 4.21 -17.24 -0.14
N HIS A 131 4.82 -16.10 0.19
CA HIS A 131 4.96 -15.67 1.58
C HIS A 131 3.60 -15.42 2.26
N TYR A 132 2.63 -14.83 1.56
CA TYR A 132 1.30 -14.63 2.12
C TYR A 132 0.57 -15.93 2.38
N VAL A 133 0.63 -16.87 1.43
CA VAL A 133 0.14 -18.22 1.64
C VAL A 133 0.84 -18.79 2.88
N LEU A 134 2.17 -18.86 2.95
CA LEU A 134 2.86 -19.41 4.13
C LEU A 134 2.50 -18.78 5.49
N LEU A 135 2.11 -17.50 5.52
CA LEU A 135 1.68 -16.80 6.75
C LEU A 135 0.20 -17.01 7.12
N GLY A 136 -0.59 -17.67 6.27
CA GLY A 136 -2.04 -17.79 6.43
C GLY A 136 -2.80 -16.52 6.03
N HIS A 137 -2.19 -15.61 5.26
CA HIS A 137 -2.84 -14.37 4.80
C HIS A 137 -3.67 -14.65 3.56
N SER A 138 -4.80 -13.93 3.41
CA SER A 138 -5.57 -13.97 2.17
C SER A 138 -4.75 -13.35 1.03
N VAL A 139 -4.84 -13.98 -0.14
CA VAL A 139 -4.25 -13.48 -1.40
C VAL A 139 -5.32 -13.07 -2.41
N ASP A 140 -6.59 -13.10 -2.03
CA ASP A 140 -7.71 -12.91 -2.96
C ASP A 140 -7.78 -11.48 -3.49
N LYS A 141 -7.42 -10.50 -2.65
CA LYS A 141 -7.45 -9.08 -2.98
C LYS A 141 -6.08 -8.49 -2.76
N ILE A 142 -5.44 -8.08 -3.85
CA ILE A 142 -4.10 -7.52 -3.88
C ILE A 142 -4.15 -6.03 -4.16
N GLU A 143 -3.41 -5.27 -3.36
CA GLU A 143 -3.01 -3.90 -3.70
C GLU A 143 -1.56 -3.94 -4.20
N LEU A 144 -1.35 -3.77 -5.50
CA LEU A 144 -0.01 -3.60 -6.06
C LEU A 144 0.52 -2.21 -5.72
N ILE A 145 1.76 -2.13 -5.23
CA ILE A 145 2.43 -0.86 -4.93
C ILE A 145 3.77 -0.86 -5.64
N VAL A 146 3.92 -0.02 -6.66
CA VAL A 146 5.17 0.17 -7.39
C VAL A 146 5.97 1.26 -6.68
N MET A 147 7.09 0.84 -6.08
CA MET A 147 7.99 1.70 -5.32
C MET A 147 9.26 2.01 -6.11
N GLY A 148 9.84 3.18 -5.82
CA GLY A 148 11.07 3.66 -6.47
C GLY A 148 11.06 5.18 -6.69
N GLY A 149 9.86 5.79 -6.68
CA GLY A 149 9.68 7.25 -6.63
C GLY A 149 9.80 7.98 -7.98
N THR A 150 10.16 7.30 -9.06
CA THR A 150 10.26 7.88 -10.43
C THR A 150 9.79 6.93 -11.53
N PHE A 151 8.87 6.00 -11.22
CA PHE A 151 8.44 4.98 -12.19
C PHE A 151 7.88 5.58 -13.49
N THR A 152 7.12 6.67 -13.37
CA THR A 152 6.52 7.35 -14.53
C THR A 152 7.51 8.12 -15.40
N ALA A 153 8.76 8.29 -14.93
CA ALA A 153 9.85 8.89 -15.70
C ALA A 153 10.63 7.86 -16.54
N PHE A 154 10.36 6.55 -16.38
CA PHE A 154 11.02 5.50 -17.16
C PHE A 154 10.35 5.32 -18.52
N ASP A 155 11.02 4.60 -19.43
CA ASP A 155 10.45 4.29 -20.75
C ASP A 155 9.07 3.63 -20.63
N LYS A 156 8.12 4.05 -21.49
CA LYS A 156 6.73 3.57 -21.45
C LYS A 156 6.64 2.05 -21.64
N GLU A 157 7.52 1.49 -22.46
CA GLU A 157 7.65 0.05 -22.69
C GLU A 157 8.01 -0.68 -21.39
N TYR A 158 9.03 -0.20 -20.66
CA TYR A 158 9.39 -0.77 -19.37
C TYR A 158 8.24 -0.67 -18.36
N GLN A 159 7.55 0.47 -18.31
CA GLN A 159 6.39 0.63 -17.42
C GLN A 159 5.29 -0.39 -17.73
N GLU A 160 4.97 -0.55 -19.01
CA GLU A 160 3.96 -1.50 -19.49
C GLU A 160 4.38 -2.95 -19.21
N GLU A 161 5.59 -3.35 -19.56
CA GLU A 161 6.11 -4.69 -19.26
C GLU A 161 6.09 -5.00 -17.77
N PHE A 162 6.50 -4.03 -16.94
CA PHE A 162 6.56 -4.22 -15.49
C PHE A 162 5.18 -4.54 -14.90
N ILE A 163 4.16 -3.78 -15.32
CA ILE A 163 2.78 -3.99 -14.85
C ILE A 163 2.15 -5.23 -15.50
N LYS A 164 2.37 -5.44 -16.79
CA LYS A 164 1.90 -6.60 -17.56
C LYS A 164 2.28 -7.91 -16.87
N TYR A 165 3.56 -8.06 -16.55
CA TYR A 165 4.04 -9.26 -15.88
C TYR A 165 3.66 -9.34 -14.40
N SER A 166 3.33 -8.22 -13.76
CA SER A 166 2.73 -8.23 -12.42
C SER A 166 1.31 -8.82 -12.46
N PHE A 167 0.47 -8.41 -13.43
CA PHE A 167 -0.86 -9.00 -13.65
C PHE A 167 -0.78 -10.47 -14.02
N LYS A 168 0.10 -10.81 -14.98
CA LYS A 168 0.30 -12.20 -15.38
C LYS A 168 0.67 -13.09 -14.20
N ALA A 169 1.54 -12.62 -13.30
CA ALA A 169 1.90 -13.40 -12.13
C ALA A 169 0.71 -13.70 -11.20
N MET A 170 -0.18 -12.73 -10.97
CA MET A 170 -1.39 -12.96 -10.18
C MET A 170 -2.35 -13.94 -10.87
N ASN A 171 -2.50 -13.82 -12.19
CA ASN A 171 -3.36 -14.69 -12.99
C ASN A 171 -2.84 -16.14 -13.00
N ASP A 172 -1.55 -16.32 -13.27
CA ASP A 172 -0.91 -17.64 -13.28
C ASP A 172 -0.90 -18.26 -11.88
N PHE A 173 -0.60 -17.49 -10.83
CA PHE A 173 -0.67 -17.98 -9.46
C PHE A 173 -2.08 -18.48 -9.11
N SER A 174 -3.11 -17.73 -9.54
CA SER A 174 -4.51 -18.15 -9.37
C SER A 174 -4.78 -19.49 -10.04
N LYS A 175 -4.42 -19.60 -11.33
CA LYS A 175 -4.64 -20.82 -12.13
C LYS A 175 -3.87 -22.04 -11.62
N LEU A 176 -2.69 -21.82 -11.05
CA LEU A 176 -1.84 -22.92 -10.60
C LEU A 176 -2.28 -23.50 -9.27
N PHE A 177 -2.68 -22.66 -8.32
CA PHE A 177 -2.83 -23.08 -6.93
C PHE A 177 -4.26 -23.05 -6.43
N PHE A 178 -5.21 -22.54 -7.21
CA PHE A 178 -6.61 -22.52 -6.80
C PHE A 178 -7.48 -23.35 -7.72
N GLU A 179 -8.35 -24.13 -7.12
CA GLU A 179 -9.42 -24.86 -7.80
C GLU A 179 -10.56 -23.92 -8.19
N GLU A 180 -11.53 -24.42 -8.97
CA GLU A 180 -12.66 -23.62 -9.47
C GLU A 180 -13.54 -23.06 -8.34
N ASP A 181 -13.65 -23.78 -7.22
CA ASP A 181 -14.35 -23.33 -6.02
C ASP A 181 -13.55 -22.29 -5.19
N GLY A 182 -12.33 -21.97 -5.62
CA GLY A 182 -11.42 -21.03 -4.98
C GLY A 182 -10.68 -21.61 -3.77
N THR A 183 -10.72 -22.92 -3.55
CA THR A 183 -9.90 -23.59 -2.54
C THR A 183 -8.44 -23.67 -3.01
N LEU A 184 -7.50 -23.57 -2.05
CA LEU A 184 -6.06 -23.64 -2.33
C LEU A 184 -5.61 -25.11 -2.39
N ASP A 185 -5.12 -25.56 -3.54
CA ASP A 185 -4.39 -26.82 -3.70
C ASP A 185 -3.02 -26.71 -3.04
N TYR A 186 -3.02 -26.92 -1.73
CA TYR A 186 -1.83 -26.81 -0.91
C TYR A 186 -0.76 -27.88 -1.20
N PRO A 187 -1.11 -29.16 -1.47
CA PRO A 187 -0.14 -30.15 -1.93
C PRO A 187 0.63 -29.70 -3.18
N LYS A 188 -0.06 -29.18 -4.21
CA LYS A 188 0.57 -28.66 -5.42
C LYS A 188 1.42 -27.41 -5.14
N PHE A 189 0.92 -26.51 -4.29
CA PHE A 189 1.68 -25.37 -3.81
C PHE A 189 3.00 -25.80 -3.14
N LYS A 190 2.95 -26.76 -2.20
CA LYS A 190 4.14 -27.28 -1.51
C LYS A 190 5.14 -27.89 -2.49
N LYS A 191 4.67 -28.73 -3.42
CA LYS A 191 5.52 -29.35 -4.43
C LYS A 191 6.20 -28.30 -5.33
N PHE A 192 5.46 -27.28 -5.77
CA PHE A 192 5.99 -26.24 -6.64
C PHE A 192 7.12 -25.45 -5.97
N PHE A 193 6.89 -25.02 -4.74
CA PHE A 193 7.84 -24.23 -3.94
C PHE A 193 8.83 -25.08 -3.14
N GLU A 194 8.95 -26.39 -3.41
CA GLU A 194 9.92 -27.27 -2.74
C GLU A 194 9.81 -27.21 -1.21
N LEU A 195 8.60 -27.41 -0.70
CA LEU A 195 8.26 -27.38 0.72
C LEU A 195 7.96 -28.80 1.25
N PRO A 196 8.35 -29.13 2.49
CA PRO A 196 9.12 -28.30 3.42
C PRO A 196 10.57 -28.08 2.93
N ALA A 197 11.06 -26.84 3.02
CA ALA A 197 12.42 -26.51 2.60
C ALA A 197 13.42 -26.82 3.71
N LYS A 198 14.60 -27.35 3.36
CA LYS A 198 15.72 -27.50 4.31
C LYS A 198 16.24 -26.16 4.80
N ASP A 199 16.34 -25.21 3.88
CA ASP A 199 16.68 -23.82 4.15
C ASP A 199 15.88 -22.91 3.21
N PHE A 200 15.05 -22.03 3.80
CA PHE A 200 14.26 -21.05 3.05
C PHE A 200 15.11 -19.95 2.40
N GLN A 201 16.36 -19.76 2.85
CA GLN A 201 17.31 -18.80 2.30
C GLN A 201 18.27 -19.42 1.27
N SER A 202 18.12 -20.70 0.95
CA SER A 202 18.96 -21.39 -0.03
C SER A 202 18.90 -20.71 -1.40
N GLU A 203 20.06 -20.30 -1.90
CA GLU A 203 20.21 -19.76 -3.26
C GLU A 203 19.88 -20.82 -4.31
N GLU A 204 20.23 -22.08 -4.07
CA GLU A 204 19.96 -23.18 -5.00
C GLU A 204 18.46 -23.41 -5.17
N ARG A 205 17.70 -23.45 -4.06
CA ARG A 205 16.23 -23.52 -4.10
C ARG A 205 15.66 -22.31 -4.86
N THR A 206 16.18 -21.12 -4.58
CA THR A 206 15.74 -19.89 -5.26
C THR A 206 15.95 -19.98 -6.77
N LYS A 207 17.13 -20.42 -7.23
CA LYS A 207 17.43 -20.63 -8.66
C LYS A 207 16.49 -21.65 -9.32
N LYS A 208 16.19 -22.77 -8.64
CA LYS A 208 15.24 -23.79 -9.15
C LYS A 208 13.83 -23.22 -9.31
N ILE A 209 13.34 -22.49 -8.31
CA ILE A 209 12.01 -21.85 -8.38
C ILE A 209 11.98 -20.77 -9.47
N HIS A 210 13.02 -19.95 -9.59
CA HIS A 210 13.13 -18.96 -10.66
C HIS A 210 13.10 -19.59 -12.04
N LYS A 211 13.85 -20.68 -12.25
CA LYS A 211 13.83 -21.41 -13.52
C LYS A 211 12.41 -21.85 -13.89
N LYS A 212 11.70 -22.52 -12.98
CA LYS A 212 10.29 -22.94 -13.19
C LYS A 212 9.40 -21.75 -13.56
N LEU A 213 9.53 -20.64 -12.85
CA LEU A 213 8.71 -19.44 -13.07
C LEU A 213 9.02 -18.74 -14.40
N LEU A 214 10.30 -18.61 -14.75
CA LEU A 214 10.72 -17.96 -15.99
C LEU A 214 10.34 -18.77 -17.23
N GLU A 215 10.39 -20.11 -17.15
CA GLU A 215 9.89 -21.00 -18.20
C GLU A 215 8.39 -20.83 -18.44
N MET A 216 7.62 -20.53 -17.38
CA MET A 216 6.17 -20.30 -17.46
C MET A 216 5.79 -18.87 -17.84
N LYS A 217 6.69 -17.91 -17.64
CA LYS A 217 6.41 -16.47 -17.77
C LYS A 217 5.95 -16.09 -19.16
N GLY A 218 6.49 -16.70 -20.21
CA GLY A 218 6.06 -16.55 -21.60
C GLY A 218 5.82 -15.11 -22.09
N GLU A 219 5.24 -14.99 -23.28
CA GLU A 219 4.76 -13.71 -23.82
C GLU A 219 3.29 -13.48 -23.45
N CYS A 220 2.91 -12.22 -23.36
CA CYS A 220 1.53 -11.80 -23.09
C CYS A 220 1.35 -10.33 -23.44
N GLU A 221 0.07 -9.92 -23.44
CA GLU A 221 -0.38 -8.54 -23.66
C GLU A 221 -1.01 -7.97 -22.40
N LEU A 222 -0.72 -6.70 -22.08
CA LEU A 222 -1.21 -6.04 -20.87
C LEU A 222 -2.74 -6.11 -20.77
N LYS A 223 -3.45 -5.75 -21.84
CA LYS A 223 -4.91 -5.72 -21.88
C LYS A 223 -5.52 -7.09 -21.58
N THR A 224 -4.99 -8.14 -22.19
CA THR A 224 -5.44 -9.53 -21.98
C THR A 224 -5.25 -9.97 -20.53
N GLU A 225 -4.11 -9.62 -19.92
CA GLU A 225 -3.85 -9.96 -18.51
C GLU A 225 -4.70 -9.14 -17.54
N GLN A 226 -5.04 -7.89 -17.86
CA GLN A 226 -6.01 -7.11 -17.10
C GLN A 226 -7.41 -7.74 -17.17
N GLU A 227 -7.89 -8.10 -18.36
CA GLU A 227 -9.22 -8.72 -18.56
C GLU A 227 -9.35 -10.06 -17.83
N LYS A 228 -8.31 -10.90 -17.87
CA LYS A 228 -8.23 -12.11 -17.04
C LYS A 228 -8.32 -11.77 -15.54
N ASN A 229 -7.61 -10.73 -15.10
CA ASN A 229 -7.52 -10.40 -13.68
C ASN A 229 -8.84 -9.91 -13.07
N GLU A 230 -9.82 -9.50 -13.89
CA GLU A 230 -11.17 -9.13 -13.43
C GLU A 230 -11.93 -10.31 -12.78
N SER A 231 -11.56 -11.56 -13.07
CA SER A 231 -12.31 -12.76 -12.65
C SER A 231 -11.54 -13.76 -11.79
N VAL A 232 -10.22 -13.85 -11.93
CA VAL A 232 -9.37 -14.83 -11.22
C VAL A 232 -9.47 -14.71 -9.69
N LYS A 233 -8.92 -15.69 -8.96
CA LYS A 233 -8.94 -15.71 -7.49
C LYS A 233 -8.07 -14.61 -6.86
N VAL A 234 -6.85 -14.41 -7.34
CA VAL A 234 -5.91 -13.37 -6.88
C VAL A 234 -6.11 -12.10 -7.72
N ARG A 235 -6.93 -11.18 -7.22
CA ARG A 235 -7.37 -9.99 -7.95
C ARG A 235 -6.60 -8.74 -7.55
N CYS A 236 -6.16 -7.96 -8.52
CA CYS A 236 -5.60 -6.63 -8.30
C CYS A 236 -6.73 -5.62 -8.08
N VAL A 237 -7.06 -5.36 -6.81
CA VAL A 237 -8.15 -4.45 -6.46
C VAL A 237 -7.72 -2.99 -6.40
N ALA A 238 -6.41 -2.74 -6.35
CA ALA A 238 -5.82 -1.42 -6.42
C ALA A 238 -4.39 -1.51 -6.95
N LEU A 239 -4.02 -0.58 -7.81
CA LEU A 239 -2.62 -0.32 -8.17
C LEU A 239 -2.26 1.09 -7.70
N CYS A 240 -1.11 1.18 -7.04
CA CYS A 240 -0.53 2.38 -6.48
C CYS A 240 0.86 2.61 -7.09
N ILE A 241 1.12 3.81 -7.59
CA ILE A 241 2.41 4.17 -8.19
C ILE A 241 3.00 5.37 -7.45
N GLU A 242 4.25 5.23 -6.97
CA GLU A 242 5.03 6.33 -6.40
C GLU A 242 5.72 7.13 -7.52
N THR A 243 5.57 8.46 -7.51
CA THR A 243 6.25 9.34 -8.46
C THR A 243 6.58 10.73 -7.88
N LYS A 244 7.29 11.55 -8.66
CA LYS A 244 7.50 12.97 -8.39
C LYS A 244 6.42 13.82 -9.08
N PRO A 245 6.11 15.01 -8.53
CA PRO A 245 5.19 15.97 -9.17
C PRO A 245 5.41 16.26 -10.66
N ASP A 246 6.66 16.51 -11.08
CA ASP A 246 7.04 16.81 -12.46
C ASP A 246 6.79 15.62 -13.43
N TRP A 247 6.62 14.41 -12.90
CA TRP A 247 6.27 13.20 -13.66
C TRP A 247 4.85 12.70 -13.32
N GLY A 248 4.01 13.58 -12.79
CA GLY A 248 2.60 13.34 -12.46
C GLY A 248 1.64 14.25 -13.24
N LEU A 249 2.07 14.74 -14.41
CA LEU A 249 1.27 15.58 -15.32
C LEU A 249 0.39 14.74 -16.26
N LEU A 250 -0.35 15.38 -17.17
CA LEU A 250 -1.42 14.76 -17.96
C LEU A 250 -0.97 13.53 -18.77
N GLU A 251 0.17 13.61 -19.46
CA GLU A 251 0.71 12.48 -20.23
C GLU A 251 0.99 11.27 -19.33
N HIS A 252 1.63 11.52 -18.18
CA HIS A 252 1.95 10.49 -17.19
C HIS A 252 0.69 9.91 -16.55
N GLY A 253 -0.28 10.76 -16.22
CA GLY A 253 -1.59 10.37 -15.70
C GLY A 253 -2.33 9.43 -16.66
N ASN A 254 -2.35 9.76 -17.95
CA ASN A 254 -2.94 8.92 -18.99
C ASN A 254 -2.20 7.58 -19.14
N GLN A 255 -0.87 7.58 -19.08
CA GLN A 255 -0.09 6.35 -19.12
C GLN A 255 -0.43 5.44 -17.94
N ILE A 256 -0.44 5.95 -16.71
CA ILE A 256 -0.74 5.09 -15.54
C ILE A 256 -2.22 4.70 -15.44
N LEU A 257 -3.15 5.47 -16.02
CA LEU A 257 -4.55 5.02 -16.22
C LEU A 257 -4.59 3.77 -17.10
N LYS A 258 -3.86 3.74 -18.22
CA LYS A 258 -3.73 2.55 -19.10
C LYS A 258 -3.23 1.32 -18.32
N LEU A 259 -2.29 1.53 -17.41
CA LEU A 259 -1.73 0.47 -16.55
C LEU A 259 -2.73 -0.05 -15.49
N GLY A 260 -3.87 0.62 -15.28
CA GLY A 260 -4.87 0.27 -14.27
C GLY A 260 -4.58 0.87 -12.89
N CYS A 261 -3.79 1.94 -12.83
CA CYS A 261 -3.49 2.65 -11.58
C CYS A 261 -4.75 3.29 -11.00
N THR A 262 -4.85 3.33 -9.67
CA THR A 262 -5.97 3.95 -8.95
C THR A 262 -5.51 4.95 -7.89
N ARG A 263 -4.25 4.88 -7.45
CA ARG A 263 -3.66 5.79 -6.47
C ARG A 263 -2.28 6.25 -6.92
N VAL A 264 -2.02 7.55 -6.80
CA VAL A 264 -0.70 8.13 -7.04
C VAL A 264 -0.16 8.66 -5.72
N GLU A 265 1.11 8.37 -5.45
CA GLU A 265 1.81 8.89 -4.29
C GLU A 265 2.90 9.86 -4.75
N LEU A 266 2.68 11.15 -4.49
CA LEU A 266 3.53 12.25 -4.92
C LEU A 266 4.56 12.60 -3.84
N GLY A 267 5.83 12.51 -4.20
CA GLY A 267 6.94 12.96 -3.36
C GLY A 267 7.10 14.48 -3.34
N ILE A 268 6.14 15.21 -2.76
CA ILE A 268 6.17 16.69 -2.68
C ILE A 268 7.23 17.20 -1.68
N GLN A 269 7.41 16.48 -0.57
CA GLN A 269 8.36 16.72 0.52
C GLN A 269 8.14 18.00 1.34
N SER A 270 7.94 19.15 0.68
CA SER A 270 7.71 20.45 1.30
C SER A 270 6.78 21.30 0.43
N VAL A 271 6.18 22.31 1.04
CA VAL A 271 5.37 23.34 0.35
C VAL A 271 6.17 24.62 0.07
N TYR A 272 7.44 24.66 0.47
CA TYR A 272 8.31 25.83 0.36
C TYR A 272 9.31 25.67 -0.80
N GLU A 273 9.24 26.56 -1.78
CA GLU A 273 10.09 26.53 -2.99
C GLU A 273 11.59 26.57 -2.64
N GLU A 274 11.99 27.36 -1.66
CA GLU A 274 13.39 27.45 -1.22
C GLU A 274 13.90 26.15 -0.58
N VAL A 275 13.04 25.40 0.10
CA VAL A 275 13.38 24.08 0.68
C VAL A 275 13.58 23.07 -0.44
N ILE A 276 12.64 23.01 -1.39
CA ILE A 276 12.67 22.12 -2.56
C ILE A 276 13.93 22.38 -3.41
N LYS A 277 14.28 23.65 -3.63
CA LYS A 277 15.54 24.05 -4.29
C LYS A 277 16.77 23.63 -3.49
N LYS A 278 16.81 23.92 -2.18
CA LYS A 278 17.96 23.60 -1.32
C LYS A 278 18.27 22.10 -1.29
N VAL A 279 17.26 21.26 -1.37
CA VAL A 279 17.42 19.79 -1.34
C VAL A 279 17.58 19.16 -2.72
N ASN A 280 17.74 19.97 -3.76
CA ASN A 280 17.86 19.55 -5.16
C ASN A 280 16.77 18.54 -5.55
N ARG A 281 15.50 18.86 -5.24
CA ARG A 281 14.40 17.91 -5.41
C ARG A 281 14.01 17.69 -6.88
N GLY A 282 14.33 18.67 -7.74
CA GLY A 282 14.12 18.65 -9.17
C GLY A 282 12.66 18.79 -9.62
N HIS A 283 11.82 19.51 -8.86
CA HIS A 283 10.51 19.99 -9.29
C HIS A 283 10.23 21.34 -8.60
N THR A 284 9.18 22.04 -9.03
CA THR A 284 8.70 23.30 -8.44
C THR A 284 7.40 23.08 -7.65
N ILE A 285 7.02 24.05 -6.81
CA ILE A 285 5.70 24.04 -6.17
C ILE A 285 4.58 24.05 -7.21
N LYS A 286 4.76 24.73 -8.34
CA LYS A 286 3.81 24.71 -9.45
C LYS A 286 3.58 23.30 -9.99
N ASP A 287 4.64 22.52 -10.20
CA ASP A 287 4.51 21.11 -10.64
C ASP A 287 3.69 20.28 -9.64
N THR A 288 3.84 20.57 -8.34
CA THR A 288 3.04 19.92 -7.29
C THR A 288 1.56 20.24 -7.42
N ILE A 289 1.22 21.53 -7.52
CA ILE A 289 -0.16 21.99 -7.62
C ILE A 289 -0.82 21.45 -8.91
N ASP A 290 -0.13 21.60 -10.05
CA ASP A 290 -0.60 21.13 -11.35
C ASP A 290 -0.81 19.61 -11.35
N SER A 291 0.15 18.85 -10.82
CA SER A 291 0.05 17.39 -10.75
C SER A 291 -1.11 16.94 -9.87
N ILE A 292 -1.31 17.54 -8.69
CA ILE A 292 -2.43 17.20 -7.81
C ILE A 292 -3.76 17.47 -8.51
N ARG A 293 -3.91 18.65 -9.13
CA ARG A 293 -5.11 19.04 -9.88
C ARG A 293 -5.42 18.06 -11.00
N ILE A 294 -4.45 17.84 -11.89
CA ILE A 294 -4.58 16.96 -13.06
C ILE A 294 -4.96 15.55 -12.62
N LEU A 295 -4.26 14.99 -11.63
CA LEU A 295 -4.52 13.62 -11.18
C LEU A 295 -5.87 13.50 -10.46
N LYS A 296 -6.33 14.53 -9.73
CA LYS A 296 -7.68 14.57 -9.18
C LYS A 296 -8.75 14.59 -10.26
N ASP A 297 -8.56 15.41 -11.30
CA ASP A 297 -9.50 15.50 -12.42
C ASP A 297 -9.50 14.23 -13.31
N LEU A 298 -8.42 13.45 -13.30
CA LEU A 298 -8.39 12.08 -13.85
C LEU A 298 -8.96 11.01 -12.88
N GLY A 299 -9.43 11.42 -11.70
CA GLY A 299 -10.08 10.58 -10.72
C GLY A 299 -9.16 9.90 -9.70
N PHE A 300 -7.84 10.00 -9.80
CA PHE A 300 -6.93 9.30 -8.90
C PHE A 300 -7.09 9.68 -7.43
N LYS A 301 -6.87 8.72 -6.52
CA LYS A 301 -6.54 9.01 -5.12
C LYS A 301 -5.14 9.61 -5.03
N ILE A 302 -4.96 10.65 -4.24
CA ILE A 302 -3.69 11.35 -4.07
C ILE A 302 -3.15 11.13 -2.66
N SER A 303 -1.97 10.52 -2.58
CA SER A 303 -1.15 10.55 -1.37
C SER A 303 -0.02 11.54 -1.52
N ALA A 304 0.09 12.49 -0.61
CA ALA A 304 1.28 13.32 -0.49
C ALA A 304 2.31 12.61 0.41
N HIS A 305 3.58 12.72 0.06
CA HIS A 305 4.69 12.38 0.93
C HIS A 305 5.40 13.67 1.36
N TYR A 306 5.36 13.95 2.66
CA TYR A 306 5.90 15.17 3.27
C TYR A 306 7.03 14.80 4.25
N MET A 307 8.08 15.61 4.31
CA MET A 307 9.26 15.39 5.12
C MET A 307 9.53 16.58 6.05
N PRO A 308 9.19 16.49 7.35
CA PRO A 308 9.64 17.50 8.32
C PRO A 308 11.14 17.36 8.60
N GLY A 309 11.78 18.45 9.01
CA GLY A 309 13.20 18.52 9.36
C GLY A 309 14.14 18.58 8.16
N LEU A 310 13.66 19.05 7.01
CA LEU A 310 14.54 19.31 5.85
C LEU A 310 15.41 20.55 6.12
N PRO A 311 16.54 20.72 5.40
CA PRO A 311 17.30 21.97 5.45
C PRO A 311 16.40 23.20 5.22
N LEU A 312 16.67 24.28 5.98
CA LEU A 312 15.90 25.54 5.98
C LEU A 312 14.50 25.47 6.62
N THR A 313 14.19 24.40 7.34
CA THR A 313 12.99 24.32 8.18
C THR A 313 13.31 24.25 9.66
N ASP A 314 12.37 24.70 10.48
CA ASP A 314 12.34 24.55 11.92
C ASP A 314 10.97 23.99 12.33
N LYS A 315 10.76 23.80 13.64
CA LYS A 315 9.48 23.29 14.18
C LYS A 315 8.27 24.09 13.71
N LYS A 316 8.36 25.42 13.74
CA LYS A 316 7.23 26.29 13.39
C LYS A 316 6.92 26.17 11.90
N LYS A 317 7.95 26.25 11.06
CA LYS A 317 7.82 26.17 9.60
C LYS A 317 7.35 24.79 9.13
N ASP A 318 7.84 23.70 9.72
CA ASP A 318 7.35 22.35 9.41
C ASP A 318 5.86 22.19 9.77
N LEU A 319 5.44 22.70 10.93
CA LEU A 319 4.06 22.64 11.37
C LEU A 319 3.14 23.47 10.47
N GLU A 320 3.53 24.71 10.16
CA GLU A 320 2.80 25.60 9.25
C GLU A 320 2.70 24.97 7.86
N GLY A 321 3.79 24.44 7.31
CA GLY A 321 3.80 23.81 6.00
C GLY A 321 2.96 22.55 5.94
N MET A 322 2.94 21.73 7.00
CA MET A 322 2.04 20.58 7.08
C MET A 322 0.57 21.00 7.20
N LYS A 323 0.25 22.06 7.97
CA LYS A 323 -1.11 22.63 8.05
C LYS A 323 -1.56 23.21 6.71
N GLN A 324 -0.65 23.85 5.96
CA GLN A 324 -0.94 24.40 4.64
C GLN A 324 -1.52 23.37 3.68
N LEU A 325 -1.06 22.11 3.74
CA LEU A 325 -1.57 21.01 2.90
C LEU A 325 -3.08 20.83 2.96
N PHE A 326 -3.75 21.29 4.02
CA PHE A 326 -5.19 21.16 4.19
C PHE A 326 -5.93 22.50 4.17
N SER A 327 -5.30 23.60 4.60
CA SER A 327 -5.92 24.92 4.52
C SER A 327 -5.98 25.45 3.08
N ASP A 328 -4.94 25.17 2.29
CA ASP A 328 -4.79 25.60 0.91
C ASP A 328 -5.47 24.63 -0.05
N GLU A 329 -6.37 25.13 -0.89
CA GLU A 329 -7.20 24.31 -1.79
C GLU A 329 -6.38 23.62 -2.87
N ASP A 330 -5.21 24.15 -3.21
CA ASP A 330 -4.34 23.63 -4.27
C ASP A 330 -3.77 22.24 -3.93
N TYR A 331 -3.74 21.87 -2.65
CA TYR A 331 -3.24 20.57 -2.17
C TYR A 331 -4.38 19.62 -1.78
N ARG A 332 -4.86 19.71 -0.53
CA ARG A 332 -5.88 18.86 0.10
C ARG A 332 -5.77 17.37 -0.28
N PRO A 333 -4.65 16.69 0.02
CA PRO A 333 -4.43 15.30 -0.37
C PRO A 333 -5.32 14.33 0.41
N ASP A 334 -5.76 13.24 -0.22
CA ASP A 334 -6.58 12.20 0.43
C ASP A 334 -5.80 11.43 1.49
N MET A 335 -4.49 11.30 1.27
CA MET A 335 -3.61 10.49 2.09
C MET A 335 -2.27 11.21 2.32
N LEU A 336 -1.62 10.89 3.45
CA LEU A 336 -0.34 11.48 3.81
C LEU A 336 0.64 10.42 4.33
N LYS A 337 1.87 10.46 3.82
CA LYS A 337 3.05 9.81 4.39
C LYS A 337 3.94 10.89 4.99
N ILE A 338 4.24 10.79 6.28
CA ILE A 338 5.06 11.77 7.01
C ILE A 338 6.37 11.10 7.42
N TYR A 339 7.47 11.43 6.77
CA TYR A 339 8.79 10.86 7.06
C TYR A 339 9.73 11.94 7.57
N PRO A 340 10.02 12.00 8.88
CA PRO A 340 11.08 12.85 9.40
C PRO A 340 12.38 12.64 8.63
N THR A 341 13.06 13.74 8.32
CA THR A 341 14.30 13.70 7.55
C THR A 341 15.38 12.94 8.32
N MET A 342 15.96 11.94 7.65
CA MET A 342 17.01 11.08 8.18
C MET A 342 18.33 11.36 7.47
N VAL A 343 19.45 11.21 8.18
CA VAL A 343 20.79 11.35 7.60
C VAL A 343 21.34 9.97 7.27
N SER A 344 21.75 9.77 6.02
CA SER A 344 22.43 8.56 5.56
C SER A 344 23.83 8.89 5.06
N LYS A 345 24.82 8.07 5.39
CA LYS A 345 26.16 8.13 4.77
C LYS A 345 26.07 8.23 3.24
N GLY A 346 27.10 8.82 2.63
CA GLY A 346 27.20 8.94 1.17
C GLY A 346 26.18 9.88 0.53
N THR A 347 25.49 10.73 1.31
CA THR A 347 24.60 11.79 0.81
C THR A 347 25.22 13.17 1.02
N PRO A 348 24.87 14.17 0.21
CA PRO A 348 25.23 15.57 0.50
C PRO A 348 24.79 16.03 1.89
N LEU A 349 23.59 15.62 2.34
CA LEU A 349 23.09 15.95 3.69
C LEU A 349 23.98 15.41 4.81
N TYR A 350 24.61 14.24 4.61
CA TYR A 350 25.57 13.69 5.57
C TYR A 350 26.86 14.53 5.66
N LEU A 351 27.31 15.13 4.57
CA LEU A 351 28.45 16.05 4.61
C LEU A 351 28.11 17.31 5.41
N ASP A 352 26.92 17.87 5.21
CA ASP A 352 26.43 19.00 6.01
C ASP A 352 26.32 18.65 7.50
N TYR A 353 25.79 17.46 7.80
CA TYR A 353 25.73 16.94 9.17
C TYR A 353 27.13 16.81 9.81
N LYS A 354 28.10 16.22 9.11
CA LYS A 354 29.48 16.05 9.62
C LYS A 354 30.21 17.37 9.84
N LYS A 355 29.88 18.40 9.05
CA LYS A 355 30.41 19.77 9.23
C LYS A 355 29.69 20.57 10.32
N GLY A 356 28.61 20.04 10.90
CA GLY A 356 27.78 20.75 11.88
C GLY A 356 26.77 21.73 11.27
N ASN A 357 26.66 21.78 9.94
CA ASN A 357 25.77 22.68 9.20
C ASN A 357 24.31 22.19 9.13
N PHE A 358 24.06 20.95 9.54
CA PHE A 358 22.71 20.37 9.60
C PHE A 358 22.53 19.57 10.88
N LYS A 359 21.38 19.75 11.54
CA LYS A 359 20.98 18.97 12.72
C LYS A 359 19.62 18.34 12.43
N PRO A 360 19.52 17.00 12.33
CA PRO A 360 18.24 16.35 12.08
C PRO A 360 17.34 16.40 13.30
N LEU A 361 16.03 16.19 13.08
CA LEU A 361 15.07 16.05 14.17
C LEU A 361 15.39 14.82 15.03
N THR A 362 15.30 15.01 16.35
CA THR A 362 15.28 13.90 17.30
C THR A 362 13.92 13.19 17.25
N ALA A 363 13.85 11.98 17.83
CA ALA A 363 12.57 11.30 18.00
C ALA A 363 11.56 12.14 18.80
N ASP A 364 12.01 12.89 19.81
CA ASP A 364 11.15 13.73 20.64
C ASP A 364 10.59 14.93 19.89
N SER A 365 11.46 15.70 19.25
CA SER A 365 11.05 16.86 18.46
C SER A 365 10.15 16.46 17.30
N ALA A 366 10.46 15.35 16.61
CA ALA A 366 9.60 14.85 15.54
C ALA A 366 8.24 14.37 16.06
N ALA A 367 8.19 13.68 17.21
CA ALA A 367 6.96 13.19 17.79
C ALA A 367 6.05 14.35 18.21
N GLU A 368 6.63 15.40 18.81
CA GLU A 368 5.92 16.60 19.24
C GLU A 368 5.27 17.34 18.05
N ILE A 369 6.05 17.66 17.02
CA ILE A 369 5.55 18.39 15.83
C ILE A 369 4.42 17.59 15.15
N ILE A 370 4.60 16.28 14.99
CA ILE A 370 3.61 15.43 14.32
C ILE A 370 2.37 15.24 15.20
N ALA A 371 2.51 15.18 16.53
CA ALA A 371 1.37 15.11 17.44
C ALA A 371 0.50 16.37 17.32
N GLU A 372 1.12 17.55 17.32
CA GLU A 372 0.42 18.83 17.16
C GLU A 372 -0.26 18.95 15.79
N PHE A 373 0.46 18.61 14.71
CA PHE A 373 -0.12 18.60 13.37
C PHE A 373 -1.35 17.67 13.26
N LYS A 374 -1.31 16.51 13.93
CA LYS A 374 -2.39 15.51 13.83
C LYS A 374 -3.75 16.01 14.31
N GLU A 375 -3.80 17.07 15.11
CA GLU A 375 -5.05 17.69 15.57
C GLU A 375 -5.73 18.51 14.46
N SER A 376 -4.97 19.02 13.51
CA SER A 376 -5.48 19.76 12.34
C SER A 376 -5.84 18.89 11.13
N VAL A 377 -5.63 17.57 11.20
CA VAL A 377 -5.84 16.68 10.04
C VAL A 377 -7.33 16.48 9.81
N PRO A 378 -7.86 16.79 8.61
CA PRO A 378 -9.28 16.67 8.33
C PRO A 378 -9.74 15.22 8.29
N GLU A 379 -11.03 15.03 8.55
CA GLU A 379 -11.69 13.72 8.63
C GLU A 379 -11.60 12.89 7.35
N TYR A 380 -11.50 13.54 6.18
CA TYR A 380 -11.34 12.88 4.88
C TYR A 380 -9.92 12.35 4.65
N CYS A 381 -8.93 12.82 5.39
CA CYS A 381 -7.53 12.47 5.15
C CYS A 381 -7.13 11.20 5.90
N ARG A 382 -6.31 10.35 5.26
CA ARG A 382 -5.70 9.19 5.89
C ARG A 382 -4.18 9.33 6.01
N ILE A 383 -3.68 9.51 7.23
CA ILE A 383 -2.23 9.38 7.49
C ILE A 383 -1.85 7.89 7.42
N GLN A 384 -1.35 7.46 6.27
CA GLN A 384 -0.96 6.08 6.01
C GLN A 384 0.16 5.65 6.94
N ARG A 385 1.20 6.49 7.03
CA ARG A 385 2.48 6.11 7.62
C ARG A 385 3.20 7.31 8.24
N ILE A 386 3.84 7.05 9.37
CA ILE A 386 4.66 7.99 10.11
C ILE A 386 5.99 7.25 10.29
N GLN A 387 7.04 7.72 9.61
CA GLN A 387 8.36 7.07 9.45
C GLN A 387 8.42 5.90 8.44
N ARG A 388 9.58 5.74 7.81
CA ARG A 388 9.91 4.68 6.84
C ARG A 388 10.40 3.38 7.50
N ASP A 389 10.19 2.24 6.84
CA ASP A 389 10.67 0.91 7.26
C ASP A 389 12.13 0.71 6.80
N VAL A 390 13.06 1.53 7.30
CA VAL A 390 14.51 1.34 7.04
C VAL A 390 15.19 0.91 8.33
N PRO A 391 15.97 -0.19 8.31
CA PRO A 391 16.79 -0.61 9.45
C PRO A 391 17.56 0.54 10.09
N THR A 392 17.48 0.69 11.42
CA THR A 392 18.12 1.80 12.15
C THR A 392 19.62 1.88 11.92
N LYS A 393 20.28 0.73 11.74
CA LYS A 393 21.72 0.61 11.44
C LYS A 393 22.16 1.29 10.14
N GLN A 394 21.23 1.63 9.25
CA GLN A 394 21.53 2.29 7.98
C GLN A 394 21.45 3.82 8.06
N TRP A 395 21.04 4.36 9.20
CA TRP A 395 20.99 5.79 9.46
C TRP A 395 22.17 6.22 10.33
N GLU A 396 22.67 7.42 10.06
CA GLU A 396 23.73 8.05 10.85
C GLU A 396 23.18 9.00 11.92
N ALA A 397 22.01 9.58 11.66
CA ALA A 397 21.32 10.47 12.59
C ALA A 397 19.85 10.66 12.19
N GLY A 398 19.02 11.05 13.14
CA GLY A 398 17.60 11.36 12.98
C GLY A 398 16.73 10.61 13.97
N VAL A 399 15.55 10.16 13.52
CA VAL A 399 14.61 9.38 14.35
C VAL A 399 15.02 7.91 14.41
N GLU A 400 15.72 7.55 15.47
CA GLU A 400 16.32 6.22 15.69
C GLU A 400 15.37 5.17 16.33
N LEU A 401 14.05 5.30 16.12
CA LEU A 401 13.05 4.38 16.69
C LEU A 401 12.37 3.56 15.60
N THR A 402 12.35 2.24 15.69
CA THR A 402 11.60 1.40 14.72
C THR A 402 10.09 1.38 14.98
N ASN A 403 9.66 1.79 16.18
CA ASN A 403 8.27 1.85 16.64
C ASN A 403 7.79 3.30 16.83
N PHE A 404 8.31 4.25 16.05
CA PHE A 404 8.07 5.69 16.23
C PHE A 404 6.59 6.10 16.35
N ARG A 405 5.71 5.49 15.55
CA ARG A 405 4.26 5.76 15.68
C ARG A 405 3.71 5.36 17.04
N GLN A 406 4.12 4.21 17.58
CA GLN A 406 3.69 3.78 18.91
C GLN A 406 4.21 4.76 19.98
N TYR A 407 5.49 5.12 19.87
CA TYR A 407 6.14 6.10 20.73
C TYR A 407 5.37 7.43 20.78
N LEU A 408 5.08 8.03 19.61
CA LEU A 408 4.34 9.28 19.48
C LEU A 408 2.97 9.21 20.19
N PHE A 409 2.21 8.14 19.98
CA PHE A 409 0.89 8.00 20.58
C PHE A 409 0.93 7.75 22.10
N GLN A 410 1.93 7.03 22.59
CA GLN A 410 2.11 6.80 24.03
C GLN A 410 2.50 8.09 24.75
N LYS A 411 3.41 8.87 24.16
CA LYS A 411 3.96 10.08 24.77
C LYS A 411 3.01 11.28 24.69
N HIS A 412 2.42 11.54 23.52
CA HIS A 412 1.65 12.77 23.30
C HIS A 412 0.13 12.56 23.23
N LYS A 413 -0.35 11.32 23.04
CA LYS A 413 -1.79 11.00 22.95
C LYS A 413 -2.59 11.98 22.06
N PRO A 414 -2.15 12.25 20.82
CA PRO A 414 -2.74 13.30 19.99
C PRO A 414 -4.21 13.02 19.68
N LYS A 415 -5.05 14.05 19.78
CA LYS A 415 -6.45 13.98 19.33
C LYS A 415 -6.46 14.05 17.82
N CYS A 416 -6.88 12.99 17.14
CA CYS A 416 -6.77 12.94 15.68
C CYS A 416 -8.00 12.31 15.04
N LYS A 417 -8.65 13.06 14.15
CA LYS A 417 -9.86 12.64 13.43
C LYS A 417 -9.60 12.05 12.04
N CYS A 418 -8.34 11.87 11.65
CA CYS A 418 -8.00 11.25 10.37
C CYS A 418 -8.59 9.82 10.28
N ILE A 419 -8.88 9.36 9.07
CA ILE A 419 -9.48 8.04 8.80
C ILE A 419 -8.79 6.92 9.59
N ARG A 420 -7.46 6.87 9.58
CA ARG A 420 -6.70 5.78 10.22
C ARG A 420 -6.90 5.70 11.74
N CYS A 421 -7.23 6.81 12.41
CA CYS A 421 -7.49 6.83 13.85
C CYS A 421 -8.94 6.42 14.16
N ARG A 422 -9.85 6.54 13.19
CA ARG A 422 -11.27 6.18 13.28
C ARG A 422 -11.61 4.81 12.69
N GLU A 423 -10.65 4.11 12.08
CA GLU A 423 -10.81 2.72 11.61
C GLU A 423 -11.30 1.81 12.78
N PRO A 424 -12.33 0.95 12.59
CA PRO A 424 -12.94 0.16 13.68
C PRO A 424 -11.94 -0.73 14.42
N ARG A 425 -10.99 -1.35 13.71
CA ARG A 425 -10.01 -2.32 14.21
C ARG A 425 -10.68 -3.44 15.01
N LYS A 426 -10.48 -3.47 16.33
CA LYS A 426 -11.09 -4.39 17.28
C LYS A 426 -12.14 -3.70 18.17
N ARG A 427 -12.48 -2.45 17.88
CA ARG A 427 -13.50 -1.70 18.60
C ARG A 427 -14.87 -2.15 18.10
N GLU A 428 -15.80 -2.28 19.02
CA GLU A 428 -17.18 -2.59 18.72
C GLU A 428 -17.84 -1.38 18.05
N ILE A 429 -18.75 -1.66 17.12
CA ILE A 429 -19.49 -0.66 16.36
C ILE A 429 -20.90 -0.63 16.92
N ASN A 430 -21.35 0.54 17.36
CA ASN A 430 -22.75 0.78 17.68
C ASN A 430 -23.53 1.02 16.39
N TRP A 431 -24.19 -0.02 15.90
CA TRP A 431 -24.92 0.02 14.64
C TRP A 431 -26.16 0.93 14.66
N ASP A 432 -26.73 1.20 15.82
CA ASP A 432 -27.92 2.05 15.98
C ASP A 432 -27.59 3.54 15.91
N LYS A 433 -26.30 3.87 16.04
CA LYS A 433 -25.75 5.24 15.94
C LYS A 433 -25.00 5.48 14.63
N VAL A 434 -25.22 4.63 13.63
CA VAL A 434 -24.56 4.77 12.33
C VAL A 434 -25.32 5.76 11.45
N GLU A 435 -24.63 6.84 11.08
CA GLU A 435 -25.17 7.91 10.24
C GLU A 435 -24.33 8.08 8.97
N ILE A 436 -24.96 8.63 7.92
CA ILE A 436 -24.25 9.04 6.71
C ILE A 436 -23.92 10.53 6.81
N LYS A 437 -22.64 10.85 6.89
CA LYS A 437 -22.11 12.22 6.90
C LYS A 437 -21.60 12.62 5.53
N ILE A 438 -21.89 13.84 5.12
CA ILE A 438 -21.42 14.44 3.86
C ILE A 438 -20.51 15.61 4.23
N ASN A 439 -19.29 15.60 3.72
CA ASN A 439 -18.33 16.69 3.84
C ASN A 439 -17.96 17.18 2.44
N GLU A 440 -18.42 18.38 2.09
CA GLU A 440 -18.13 19.07 0.82
C GLU A 440 -16.99 20.08 1.04
N TYR A 441 -16.01 20.09 0.16
CA TYR A 441 -14.89 21.03 0.21
C TYR A 441 -14.29 21.30 -1.17
N GLY A 442 -13.80 22.52 -1.40
CA GLY A 442 -13.02 22.85 -2.61
C GLY A 442 -11.70 22.09 -2.63
N ALA A 443 -11.21 21.67 -3.79
CA ALA A 443 -9.83 21.24 -3.92
C ALA A 443 -9.39 21.30 -5.37
N SER A 444 -8.27 21.97 -5.63
CA SER A 444 -7.65 22.08 -6.94
C SER A 444 -8.69 22.49 -8.00
N ASN A 445 -9.37 23.62 -7.74
CA ASN A 445 -10.44 24.21 -8.56
C ASN A 445 -11.70 23.36 -8.79
N GLY A 446 -11.78 22.16 -8.22
CA GLY A 446 -12.97 21.31 -8.27
C GLY A 446 -13.63 21.18 -6.90
N THR A 447 -14.74 20.46 -6.86
CA THR A 447 -15.48 20.20 -5.61
C THR A 447 -15.33 18.74 -5.22
N GLU A 448 -14.90 18.47 -4.00
CA GLU A 448 -14.82 17.13 -3.42
C GLU A 448 -15.96 16.89 -2.44
N TYR A 449 -16.50 15.68 -2.48
CA TYR A 449 -17.49 15.15 -1.55
C TYR A 449 -16.89 13.92 -0.88
N PHE A 450 -16.67 14.02 0.43
CA PHE A 450 -16.36 12.88 1.28
C PHE A 450 -17.64 12.43 1.99
N ILE A 451 -18.24 11.34 1.50
CA ILE A 451 -19.48 10.77 2.04
C ILE A 451 -19.11 9.54 2.84
N SER A 452 -19.42 9.51 4.13
CA SER A 452 -18.96 8.48 5.05
C SER A 452 -20.13 7.91 5.86
N ALA A 453 -20.08 6.62 6.14
CA ALA A 453 -20.92 5.97 7.13
C ALA A 453 -20.11 5.86 8.42
N GLU A 454 -20.57 6.52 9.48
CA GLU A 454 -19.83 6.65 10.73
C GLU A 454 -20.71 6.27 11.92
N ASP A 455 -20.16 5.52 12.87
CA ASP A 455 -20.71 5.40 14.23
C ASP A 455 -20.34 6.67 15.00
N THR A 456 -21.35 7.50 15.25
CA THR A 456 -21.18 8.84 15.83
C THR A 456 -20.89 8.82 17.32
N GLU A 457 -21.20 7.72 18.01
CA GLU A 457 -20.95 7.56 19.44
C GLU A 457 -19.50 7.16 19.70
N ASN A 458 -18.99 6.18 18.94
CA ASN A 458 -17.62 5.66 19.13
C ASN A 458 -16.57 6.31 18.23
N ASP A 459 -16.97 7.30 17.41
CA ASP A 459 -16.13 7.98 16.41
C ASP A 459 -15.42 6.97 15.48
N LEU A 460 -16.20 6.04 14.90
CA LEU A 460 -15.70 5.00 14.02
C LEU A 460 -16.20 5.19 12.58
N ILE A 461 -15.28 5.10 11.62
CA ILE A 461 -15.64 5.13 10.20
C ILE A 461 -15.84 3.71 9.66
N ILE A 462 -17.04 3.40 9.18
CA ILE A 462 -17.41 2.06 8.67
C ILE A 462 -17.07 1.93 7.19
N GLY A 463 -17.28 3.01 6.44
CA GLY A 463 -16.95 3.09 5.02
C GLY A 463 -17.14 4.50 4.50
N PHE A 464 -16.59 4.77 3.33
CA PHE A 464 -16.71 6.09 2.69
C PHE A 464 -16.61 6.00 1.17
N ILE A 465 -17.08 7.05 0.51
CA ILE A 465 -16.87 7.32 -0.91
C ILE A 465 -16.21 8.70 -1.06
N ARG A 466 -15.30 8.83 -2.01
CA ARG A 466 -14.74 10.10 -2.47
C ARG A 466 -15.32 10.37 -3.84
N MET A 467 -16.10 11.42 -3.97
CA MET A 467 -16.66 11.87 -5.24
C MET A 467 -16.16 13.27 -5.56
N ARG A 468 -15.88 13.55 -6.82
CA ARG A 468 -15.39 14.84 -7.30
C ARG A 468 -16.22 15.35 -8.46
N PHE A 469 -16.49 16.64 -8.47
CA PHE A 469 -16.82 17.38 -9.67
C PHE A 469 -15.51 17.97 -10.22
N PRO A 470 -15.04 17.49 -11.39
CA PRO A 470 -13.73 17.87 -11.90
C PRO A 470 -13.70 19.34 -12.31
N SER A 471 -12.52 19.96 -12.23
CA SER A 471 -12.34 21.34 -12.68
C SER A 471 -12.18 21.44 -14.20
N GLU A 472 -11.54 20.43 -14.80
CA GLU A 472 -11.32 20.33 -16.25
C GLU A 472 -11.71 18.95 -16.79
N SER A 473 -12.24 18.93 -18.02
CA SER A 473 -12.48 17.71 -18.79
C SER A 473 -11.18 17.27 -19.48
N LEU A 474 -10.34 16.50 -18.77
CA LEU A 474 -9.00 16.11 -19.26
C LEU A 474 -8.97 14.88 -20.17
N ARG A 475 -10.11 14.21 -20.34
CA ARG A 475 -10.29 13.07 -21.25
C ARG A 475 -11.71 13.05 -21.82
N GLU A 476 -11.89 12.37 -22.96
CA GLU A 476 -13.17 12.25 -23.65
C GLU A 476 -14.28 11.62 -22.79
N GLU A 477 -13.93 10.70 -21.89
CA GLU A 477 -14.92 10.03 -21.04
C GLU A 477 -15.47 10.97 -19.95
N ILE A 478 -14.76 12.06 -19.64
CA ILE A 478 -15.04 13.02 -18.57
C ILE A 478 -15.60 14.31 -19.17
N THR A 479 -16.84 14.63 -18.82
CA THR A 479 -17.52 15.85 -19.26
C THR A 479 -17.75 16.82 -18.10
N THR A 480 -18.14 18.05 -18.40
CA THR A 480 -18.55 19.05 -17.39
C THR A 480 -19.79 18.60 -16.60
N SER A 481 -20.61 17.73 -17.18
CA SER A 481 -21.78 17.10 -16.56
C SER A 481 -21.48 15.77 -15.84
N SER A 482 -20.21 15.37 -15.75
CA SER A 482 -19.80 14.15 -15.06
C SER A 482 -19.50 14.37 -13.57
N ALA A 483 -19.70 13.32 -12.79
CA ALA A 483 -19.22 13.19 -11.42
C ALA A 483 -18.32 11.95 -11.29
N ILE A 484 -17.18 12.11 -10.63
CA ILE A 484 -16.13 11.07 -10.59
C ILE A 484 -16.02 10.50 -9.18
N ILE A 485 -16.28 9.22 -9.01
CA ILE A 485 -15.93 8.48 -7.80
C ILE A 485 -14.45 8.06 -7.89
N ARG A 486 -13.67 8.60 -6.97
CA ARG A 486 -12.22 8.43 -6.83
C ARG A 486 -11.88 7.24 -5.93
N GLU A 487 -12.75 6.94 -4.98
CA GLU A 487 -12.59 5.83 -4.03
C GLU A 487 -13.94 5.40 -3.47
N LEU A 488 -14.16 4.09 -3.37
CA LEU A 488 -15.16 3.49 -2.49
C LEU A 488 -14.43 2.51 -1.57
N HIS A 489 -14.55 2.70 -0.26
CA HIS A 489 -13.92 1.84 0.73
C HIS A 489 -14.91 1.46 1.82
N VAL A 490 -14.97 0.17 2.16
CA VAL A 490 -15.76 -0.34 3.29
C VAL A 490 -14.85 -1.22 4.13
N TYR A 491 -14.76 -0.91 5.42
CA TYR A 491 -13.96 -1.70 6.35
C TYR A 491 -14.66 -3.03 6.64
N GLY A 492 -13.90 -4.12 6.54
CA GLY A 492 -14.35 -5.41 7.05
C GLY A 492 -14.39 -5.36 8.57
N VAL A 493 -15.53 -5.73 9.16
CA VAL A 493 -15.63 -5.90 10.61
C VAL A 493 -15.03 -7.27 10.92
N ALA A 494 -13.89 -7.29 11.62
CA ALA A 494 -13.38 -8.53 12.17
C ALA A 494 -14.32 -8.94 13.31
N THR A 495 -15.07 -10.03 13.13
CA THR A 495 -15.75 -10.66 14.26
C THR A 495 -14.71 -11.35 15.15
N ASN A 496 -14.98 -11.38 16.46
CA ASN A 496 -14.15 -12.13 17.40
C ASN A 496 -14.10 -13.60 16.98
N ILE A 497 -12.91 -14.19 17.08
CA ILE A 497 -12.63 -15.59 16.76
C ILE A 497 -13.57 -16.47 17.60
N GLY A 498 -14.51 -17.16 16.95
CA GLY A 498 -15.46 -18.09 17.61
C GLY A 498 -16.94 -17.81 17.40
N ALA A 499 -17.32 -16.70 16.76
CA ALA A 499 -18.70 -16.48 16.31
C ALA A 499 -18.82 -16.84 14.82
N GLU A 500 -19.62 -17.86 14.50
CA GLU A 500 -20.09 -18.10 13.14
C GLU A 500 -20.80 -16.84 12.63
N GLY A 501 -20.45 -16.41 11.41
CA GLY A 501 -20.98 -15.20 10.79
C GLY A 501 -19.93 -14.10 10.69
N SER A 502 -19.12 -14.14 9.64
CA SER A 502 -18.45 -12.94 9.16
C SER A 502 -19.56 -11.97 8.74
N VAL A 503 -19.70 -10.82 9.43
CA VAL A 503 -20.61 -9.75 8.98
C VAL A 503 -19.98 -9.08 7.76
N GLN A 504 -20.04 -9.79 6.62
CA GLN A 504 -19.72 -9.26 5.32
C GLN A 504 -20.87 -8.34 4.90
N HIS A 505 -20.60 -7.02 4.94
CA HIS A 505 -21.37 -5.94 4.31
C HIS A 505 -22.87 -5.86 4.63
N LYS A 506 -23.27 -5.05 5.64
CA LYS A 506 -24.65 -4.50 5.81
C LYS A 506 -25.11 -3.60 4.63
N GLY A 507 -24.63 -3.85 3.41
CA GLY A 507 -24.96 -3.09 2.21
C GLY A 507 -24.35 -1.69 2.13
N PHE A 508 -23.48 -1.28 3.06
CA PHE A 508 -22.95 0.10 3.12
C PHE A 508 -22.25 0.54 1.82
N GLY A 509 -21.56 -0.35 1.11
CA GLY A 509 -20.97 -0.02 -0.19
C GLY A 509 -22.02 0.44 -1.20
N LYS A 510 -23.16 -0.27 -1.29
CA LYS A 510 -24.28 0.11 -2.16
C LYS A 510 -25.00 1.36 -1.66
N LYS A 511 -25.18 1.51 -0.33
CA LYS A 511 -25.80 2.70 0.27
C LYS A 511 -25.00 3.97 -0.01
N LEU A 512 -23.68 3.93 0.18
CA LEU A 512 -22.78 5.06 -0.11
C LEU A 512 -22.76 5.41 -1.60
N LEU A 513 -22.71 4.39 -2.47
CA LEU A 513 -22.76 4.60 -3.91
C LEU A 513 -24.07 5.26 -4.34
N LYS A 514 -25.22 4.75 -3.85
CA LYS A 514 -26.53 5.35 -4.12
C LYS A 514 -26.57 6.80 -3.64
N LYS A 515 -26.02 7.10 -2.46
CA LYS A 515 -25.98 8.47 -1.94
C LYS A 515 -25.14 9.41 -2.82
N ALA A 516 -24.03 8.92 -3.37
CA ALA A 516 -23.22 9.67 -4.33
C ALA A 516 -23.99 9.93 -5.63
N GLU A 517 -24.69 8.93 -6.17
CA GLU A 517 -25.57 9.08 -7.35
C GLU A 517 -26.68 10.12 -7.11
N GLU A 518 -27.31 10.12 -5.93
CA GLU A 518 -28.31 11.12 -5.53
C GLU A 518 -27.75 12.56 -5.54
N ILE A 519 -26.58 12.78 -4.92
CA ILE A 519 -25.93 14.09 -4.88
C ILE A 519 -25.53 14.54 -6.29
N ALA A 520 -25.02 13.63 -7.12
CA ALA A 520 -24.69 13.92 -8.50
C ALA A 520 -25.92 14.38 -9.31
N LYS A 521 -27.06 13.66 -9.20
CA LYS A 521 -28.33 14.05 -9.84
C LYS A 521 -28.83 15.42 -9.36
N GLN A 522 -28.78 15.67 -8.05
CA GLN A 522 -29.17 16.96 -7.46
C GLN A 522 -28.34 18.13 -8.00
N ASN A 523 -27.07 17.87 -8.33
CA ASN A 523 -26.15 18.83 -8.93
C ASN A 523 -26.16 18.80 -10.47
N LYS A 524 -27.24 18.28 -11.08
CA LYS A 524 -27.45 18.23 -12.55
C LYS A 524 -26.34 17.50 -13.29
N LYS A 525 -25.70 16.53 -12.65
CA LYS A 525 -24.75 15.61 -13.30
C LYS A 525 -25.55 14.47 -13.93
N ASN A 526 -25.24 14.14 -15.18
CA ASN A 526 -25.94 13.11 -15.93
C ASN A 526 -25.12 11.82 -16.09
N LYS A 527 -23.88 11.80 -15.58
CA LYS A 527 -22.98 10.64 -15.70
C LYS A 527 -22.15 10.44 -14.43
N MET A 528 -22.12 9.21 -13.94
CA MET A 528 -21.14 8.76 -12.94
C MET A 528 -19.97 8.07 -13.62
N ILE A 529 -18.76 8.39 -13.17
CA ILE A 529 -17.51 7.77 -13.60
C ILE A 529 -16.82 7.22 -12.36
N ILE A 530 -16.25 6.02 -12.44
CA ILE A 530 -15.51 5.42 -11.33
C ILE A 530 -14.14 4.96 -11.82
N ILE A 531 -13.09 5.39 -11.13
CA ILE A 531 -11.75 4.81 -11.26
C ILE A 531 -11.68 3.49 -10.47
N SER A 532 -12.02 2.39 -11.13
CA SER A 532 -12.02 1.07 -10.50
C SER A 532 -10.68 0.36 -10.70
N GLY A 533 -10.18 -0.29 -9.65
CA GLY A 533 -9.15 -1.32 -9.81
C GLY A 533 -9.68 -2.44 -10.72
N ILE A 534 -8.79 -3.04 -11.51
CA ILE A 534 -9.13 -4.07 -12.50
C ILE A 534 -9.93 -5.21 -11.86
N GLY A 535 -9.44 -5.76 -10.76
CA GLY A 535 -10.05 -6.84 -10.00
C GLY A 535 -11.40 -6.52 -9.32
N VAL A 536 -11.89 -5.28 -9.45
CA VAL A 536 -13.16 -4.81 -8.85
C VAL A 536 -14.18 -4.40 -9.91
N LYS A 537 -13.82 -4.31 -11.19
CA LYS A 537 -14.74 -3.82 -12.25
C LYS A 537 -16.07 -4.59 -12.29
N LYS A 538 -16.03 -5.92 -12.16
CA LYS A 538 -17.23 -6.78 -12.08
C LYS A 538 -18.20 -6.42 -10.95
N TYR A 539 -17.71 -5.91 -9.82
CA TYR A 539 -18.59 -5.44 -8.74
C TYR A 539 -19.49 -4.29 -9.20
N TYR A 540 -18.94 -3.35 -9.98
CA TYR A 540 -19.69 -2.22 -10.53
C TYR A 540 -20.57 -2.62 -11.71
N TYR A 541 -20.13 -3.57 -12.55
CA TYR A 541 -20.97 -4.10 -13.62
C TYR A 541 -22.28 -4.69 -13.09
N ASN A 542 -22.22 -5.42 -11.97
CA ASN A 542 -23.40 -5.95 -11.29
C ASN A 542 -24.32 -4.87 -10.68
N LEU A 543 -23.91 -3.59 -10.69
CA LEU A 543 -24.67 -2.43 -10.23
C LEU A 543 -25.14 -1.54 -11.39
N GLY A 544 -25.04 -2.02 -12.63
CA GLY A 544 -25.47 -1.32 -13.84
C GLY A 544 -24.46 -0.28 -14.34
N TYR A 545 -23.17 -0.42 -13.98
CA TYR A 545 -22.10 0.34 -14.62
C TYR A 545 -21.55 -0.45 -15.82
N GLU A 546 -20.96 0.25 -16.77
CA GLU A 546 -20.39 -0.33 -17.99
C GLU A 546 -18.94 0.11 -18.16
N LYS A 547 -18.18 -0.59 -19.01
CA LYS A 547 -16.78 -0.24 -19.30
C LYS A 547 -16.74 0.91 -20.29
N GLU A 548 -16.01 1.96 -19.96
CA GLU A 548 -15.75 3.09 -20.87
C GLU A 548 -14.31 3.58 -20.68
N GLY A 549 -13.47 3.36 -21.69
CA GLY A 549 -12.03 3.62 -21.60
C GLY A 549 -11.38 2.92 -20.40
N PRO A 550 -10.59 3.63 -19.56
CA PRO A 550 -10.00 3.06 -18.35
C PRO A 550 -11.00 2.94 -17.18
N TYR A 551 -12.14 3.63 -17.25
CA TYR A 551 -13.12 3.77 -16.17
C TYR A 551 -14.23 2.71 -16.22
N VAL A 552 -15.12 2.77 -15.24
CA VAL A 552 -16.47 2.22 -15.35
C VAL A 552 -17.48 3.35 -15.15
N THR A 553 -18.52 3.40 -15.97
CA THR A 553 -19.43 4.56 -16.03
C THR A 553 -20.90 4.13 -15.99
N LYS A 554 -21.78 5.05 -15.61
CA LYS A 554 -23.22 4.83 -15.58
C LYS A 554 -23.94 6.12 -15.90
N SER A 555 -24.92 6.06 -16.80
CA SER A 555 -25.83 7.18 -17.04
C SER A 555 -26.73 7.38 -15.81
N LEU A 556 -26.91 8.64 -15.42
CA LEU A 556 -27.81 9.04 -14.33
C LEU A 556 -29.16 9.55 -14.83
N GLU A 557 -29.37 9.60 -16.14
CA GLU A 557 -30.63 9.99 -16.77
C GLU A 557 -31.77 9.01 -16.46
#